data_AF-A0A9Q1RHI4-F1
#
_entry.id   AF-A0A9Q1RHI4-F1
#
_cell.length_a   1.000
_cell.length_b   1.000
_cell.length_c   1.000
_cell.angle_alpha   90.00
_cell.angle_beta   90.00
_cell.angle_gamma   90.00
#
_symmetry.space_group_name_H-M   'P 1'
#
loop_
_entity.id
_entity.type
_entity.pdbx_description
1 polymer ?
#
loop_
_entity_poly.entity_id
_entity_poly.type
_entity_poly.pdbx_seq_one_letter_code
_entity_poly.pdbx_strand_id
1 'polypeptide(L)'
;MASKPTRTNVVGSGTGNYGHGSIMRGGPGVSPNRLRPDIASSNRPGPSDTSLNRPGPGGTYLSRPRHGGASTRYGGPGPYGVSSGSVVNSGSSRGLMVGGGGETVRRGILGNDPEELKRIGNENYKKGNFVEALNLYDKAIAISPGNATLHFNRAAALIGLKRLGEAVRECEEAIRLDPSYVRAHQRLGSLLLSLGQVENARSHFFSLGHKPDQAELQKLQAVEKNISKCTAFRRLGDWTSTLKEAEASPQLLACRAEAYLKLHQLADAELCLSKVGKYEPSASACQSKIFGMLSEAYIFFVHAQIDMALGRFESAVTAIERAAQVDPRSAEVSLLLKNVRLVGRARTRGNDLFKSERYTEACAAYGEGLTYNSSNSVLYCNRAACWYKLEQWEKSLDDCNQALLIQPNYTKALLRRAASNAKLERWSEAVRDYEVLRRELPYDNEVAESLFHAQVALKESRGEDVSNMKFGGEVELVLGLEQFRSAISSSGASVVHFKAESNLQCKQISPFLDTLSTKFPSISFLKVDVEESPAIATAENVRIVPTFKIYKNGSCMKEMIRPSPEVLKSSVRHYSF
;
A
#
# COMPACT_ATOMS: atom_id res chain seq x y z
N MET A 1 77.26 22.52 6.66
CA MET A 1 76.92 23.28 7.88
C MET A 1 75.41 23.46 7.92
N ALA A 2 74.76 23.07 9.04
CA ALA A 2 73.40 23.40 9.54
C ALA A 2 72.20 23.25 8.56
N SER A 3 71.01 22.76 8.90
CA SER A 3 70.25 22.69 10.16
C SER A 3 69.00 21.81 9.94
N LYS A 4 68.54 21.09 10.98
CA LYS A 4 67.13 20.64 11.17
C LYS A 4 66.35 21.81 11.85
N PRO A 5 64.99 21.87 12.00
CA PRO A 5 64.07 20.74 12.24
C PRO A 5 62.56 20.90 11.83
N THR A 6 61.75 19.90 12.28
CA THR A 6 60.33 19.93 12.69
C THR A 6 59.18 20.01 11.67
N ARG A 7 58.37 18.95 11.62
CA ARG A 7 56.94 19.01 11.27
C ARG A 7 56.10 18.30 12.34
N THR A 8 54.94 18.90 12.56
CA THR A 8 54.00 18.83 13.67
C THR A 8 53.12 17.58 13.68
N ASN A 9 52.77 17.15 14.89
CA ASN A 9 51.75 16.13 15.19
C ASN A 9 50.37 16.58 14.70
N VAL A 10 49.72 15.76 13.87
CA VAL A 10 48.29 15.86 13.56
C VAL A 10 47.56 14.84 14.43
N VAL A 11 46.55 15.33 15.14
CA VAL A 11 45.72 14.63 16.11
C VAL A 11 44.67 13.77 15.39
N GLY A 12 44.62 12.50 15.78
CA GLY A 12 43.54 11.51 15.67
C GLY A 12 42.40 11.71 14.67
N SER A 13 42.48 11.01 13.54
CA SER A 13 41.31 10.60 12.77
C SER A 13 40.52 9.54 13.56
N GLY A 14 39.43 9.97 14.20
CA GLY A 14 38.45 9.07 14.79
C GLY A 14 37.75 8.26 13.70
N THR A 15 38.11 6.98 13.59
CA THR A 15 37.40 5.97 12.81
C THR A 15 36.07 5.66 13.49
N GLY A 16 35.03 6.40 13.11
CA GLY A 16 33.65 6.09 13.47
C GLY A 16 33.17 4.86 12.69
N ASN A 17 33.13 3.72 13.37
CA ASN A 17 32.55 2.46 12.92
C ASN A 17 31.15 2.66 12.34
N TYR A 18 30.95 2.31 11.06
CA TYR A 18 29.65 2.03 10.49
C TYR A 18 29.08 0.73 11.10
N GLY A 19 28.39 0.83 12.24
CA GLY A 19 27.44 -0.20 12.68
C GLY A 19 26.09 0.10 12.01
N HIS A 20 25.68 -0.57 10.94
CA HIS A 20 25.13 -1.91 10.93
C HIS A 20 24.22 -2.20 12.13
N GLY A 21 22.92 -1.88 11.99
CA GLY A 21 21.90 -2.29 12.96
C GLY A 21 20.46 -2.09 12.46
N SER A 22 19.88 -3.17 11.91
CA SER A 22 18.42 -3.40 11.81
C SER A 22 17.66 -3.00 10.54
N ILE A 23 18.04 -3.52 9.36
CA ILE A 23 17.04 -3.71 8.27
C ILE A 23 17.30 -5.02 7.52
N MET A 24 17.31 -6.16 8.22
CA MET A 24 17.09 -7.51 7.66
C MET A 24 16.91 -8.51 8.82
N ARG A 25 15.73 -8.58 9.45
CA ARG A 25 15.32 -9.74 10.25
C ARG A 25 13.94 -10.21 9.83
N GLY A 26 13.90 -11.32 9.09
CA GLY A 26 12.80 -12.29 9.21
C GLY A 26 12.99 -13.07 10.51
N GLY A 27 11.89 -13.39 11.19
CA GLY A 27 11.89 -14.10 12.47
C GLY A 27 12.44 -15.54 12.40
N PRO A 28 12.79 -16.15 13.55
CA PRO A 28 13.58 -17.38 13.59
C PRO A 28 12.70 -18.63 13.48
N GLY A 29 12.99 -19.48 12.50
CA GLY A 29 12.66 -20.91 12.54
C GLY A 29 13.77 -21.67 13.24
N VAL A 30 13.42 -22.39 14.28
CA VAL A 30 14.29 -23.20 15.14
C VAL A 30 15.02 -24.28 14.31
N SER A 31 16.34 -24.38 14.50
CA SER A 31 17.16 -25.55 14.12
C SER A 31 17.84 -26.08 15.37
N PRO A 32 18.09 -27.41 15.45
CA PRO A 32 19.26 -27.90 16.17
C PRO A 32 20.29 -28.55 15.25
N ASN A 33 21.54 -28.19 15.55
CA ASN A 33 22.86 -28.71 15.17
C ASN A 33 22.94 -30.21 14.82
N ARG A 34 23.53 -30.55 13.66
CA ARG A 34 24.94 -30.99 13.42
C ARG A 34 25.27 -32.41 13.91
N LEU A 35 25.66 -33.29 12.97
CA LEU A 35 27.03 -33.79 12.74
C LEU A 35 27.03 -34.83 11.58
N ARG A 36 28.05 -34.77 10.71
CA ARG A 36 28.45 -35.78 9.71
C ARG A 36 29.66 -36.56 10.29
N PRO A 37 30.21 -37.61 9.64
CA PRO A 37 29.70 -38.53 8.60
C PRO A 37 29.93 -40.02 8.99
N ASP A 38 29.44 -41.00 8.21
CA ASP A 38 30.24 -42.17 7.77
C ASP A 38 29.47 -43.09 6.80
N ILE A 39 30.25 -43.97 6.18
CA ILE A 39 30.12 -44.69 4.91
C ILE A 39 29.21 -45.94 5.00
N ALA A 40 28.65 -46.34 3.84
CA ALA A 40 28.35 -47.73 3.39
C ALA A 40 26.87 -48.10 3.06
N SER A 41 26.64 -48.28 1.76
CA SER A 41 25.93 -49.38 1.07
C SER A 41 24.57 -49.94 1.53
N SER A 42 23.67 -50.00 0.53
CA SER A 42 22.80 -51.11 0.11
C SER A 42 21.31 -51.14 0.52
N ASN A 43 20.49 -51.32 -0.55
CA ASN A 43 19.23 -52.04 -0.70
C ASN A 43 17.92 -51.61 0.02
N ARG A 44 16.87 -51.45 -0.82
CA ARG A 44 15.41 -51.43 -0.55
C ARG A 44 14.89 -52.74 0.09
N PRO A 45 13.57 -52.95 0.41
CA PRO A 45 12.36 -52.07 0.42
C PRO A 45 11.54 -52.10 1.76
N GLY A 46 10.42 -51.35 1.85
CA GLY A 46 9.48 -51.27 3.01
C GLY A 46 8.60 -52.52 3.24
N PRO A 47 7.36 -52.47 3.78
CA PRO A 47 6.56 -51.41 4.43
C PRO A 47 5.98 -51.85 5.82
N SER A 48 5.20 -51.02 6.53
CA SER A 48 3.93 -51.42 7.22
C SER A 48 3.38 -50.37 8.19
N ASP A 49 2.06 -50.39 8.25
CA ASP A 49 1.11 -49.59 9.03
C ASP A 49 1.40 -49.47 10.53
N THR A 50 0.93 -48.37 11.13
CA THR A 50 0.07 -48.46 12.33
C THR A 50 -0.67 -47.14 12.57
N SER A 51 -1.99 -47.24 12.51
CA SER A 51 -2.98 -46.29 12.98
C SER A 51 -3.03 -46.29 14.50
N LEU A 52 -3.11 -45.10 15.12
CA LEU A 52 -3.60 -44.95 16.49
C LEU A 52 -4.40 -43.65 16.63
N ASN A 53 -5.71 -43.85 16.84
CA ASN A 53 -6.69 -42.91 17.34
C ASN A 53 -6.27 -42.31 18.69
N ARG A 54 -6.59 -41.02 18.93
CA ARG A 54 -7.30 -40.57 20.13
C ARG A 54 -7.95 -39.18 19.95
N PRO A 55 -9.04 -38.88 20.68
CA PRO A 55 -9.98 -37.79 20.41
C PRO A 55 -9.72 -36.54 21.28
N GLY A 56 -10.22 -35.39 20.83
CA GLY A 56 -10.33 -34.15 21.61
C GLY A 56 -11.79 -33.67 21.69
N PRO A 57 -12.31 -33.26 22.86
CA PRO A 57 -13.71 -32.90 23.07
C PRO A 57 -14.03 -31.41 22.78
N GLY A 58 -15.33 -31.11 22.68
CA GLY A 58 -15.93 -29.78 22.46
C GLY A 58 -15.51 -28.71 23.47
N GLY A 59 -15.75 -27.41 23.23
CA GLY A 59 -16.93 -26.79 22.66
C GLY A 59 -17.65 -26.06 23.78
N THR A 60 -17.55 -24.72 23.84
CA THR A 60 -18.46 -23.89 24.65
C THR A 60 -18.56 -22.48 24.08
N TYR A 61 -19.77 -22.18 23.62
CA TYR A 61 -20.33 -20.85 23.41
C TYR A 61 -20.53 -20.14 24.75
N LEU A 62 -20.27 -18.83 24.81
CA LEU A 62 -20.82 -17.95 25.86
C LEU A 62 -21.45 -16.72 25.23
N SER A 63 -22.62 -16.39 25.79
CA SER A 63 -23.58 -15.43 25.30
C SER A 63 -23.60 -14.16 26.17
N ARG A 64 -23.83 -12.99 25.50
CA ARG A 64 -24.57 -11.79 25.97
C ARG A 64 -23.97 -10.95 27.13
N PRO A 65 -24.43 -9.69 27.42
CA PRO A 65 -25.71 -9.06 27.06
C PRO A 65 -25.69 -7.58 26.59
N ARG A 66 -26.91 -7.10 26.27
CA ARG A 66 -27.33 -5.71 25.95
C ARG A 66 -27.71 -4.93 27.23
N HIS A 67 -27.51 -3.60 27.20
CA HIS A 67 -28.28 -2.51 27.84
C HIS A 67 -28.14 -1.29 26.88
N GLY A 68 -29.04 -0.31 26.66
CA GLY A 68 -30.28 0.16 27.29
C GLY A 68 -30.21 1.70 27.48
N GLY A 69 -31.14 2.49 26.88
CA GLY A 69 -31.40 3.94 27.17
C GLY A 69 -31.27 4.90 25.94
N ALA A 70 -32.36 5.40 25.33
CA ALA A 70 -33.18 6.60 25.63
C ALA A 70 -32.47 7.94 25.27
N SER A 71 -32.80 8.66 24.18
CA SER A 71 -33.95 9.56 23.88
C SER A 71 -33.73 11.03 24.29
N THR A 72 -33.62 11.96 23.31
CA THR A 72 -34.13 13.35 23.40
C THR A 72 -34.29 14.02 22.03
N ARG A 73 -35.35 14.84 21.93
CA ARG A 73 -35.92 15.58 20.77
C ARG A 73 -35.16 16.87 20.45
N TYR A 74 -35.33 17.39 19.22
CA TYR A 74 -35.65 18.79 18.80
C TYR A 74 -35.92 18.69 17.26
N GLY A 75 -37.06 19.06 16.67
CA GLY A 75 -37.64 20.40 16.50
C GLY A 75 -37.60 20.76 15.00
N GLY A 76 -38.76 20.91 14.32
CA GLY A 76 -38.89 21.24 12.88
C GLY A 76 -38.49 22.68 12.52
N PRO A 77 -38.79 23.23 11.31
CA PRO A 77 -40.04 23.06 10.52
C PRO A 77 -39.88 22.93 8.97
N GLY A 78 -41.00 22.65 8.26
CA GLY A 78 -41.19 22.79 6.79
C GLY A 78 -41.41 24.26 6.34
N PRO A 79 -42.07 24.60 5.19
CA PRO A 79 -43.03 23.82 4.36
C PRO A 79 -42.93 24.05 2.81
N TYR A 80 -43.82 23.40 2.03
CA TYR A 80 -44.49 23.76 0.74
C TYR A 80 -44.96 22.41 0.11
N GLY A 81 -46.21 22.04 -0.17
CA GLY A 81 -47.51 22.71 -0.15
C GLY A 81 -48.08 22.88 -1.56
N VAL A 82 -48.78 21.87 -2.14
CA VAL A 82 -49.91 22.07 -3.10
C VAL A 82 -50.87 20.87 -3.05
N SER A 83 -52.15 21.17 -2.87
CA SER A 83 -53.34 20.30 -2.85
C SER A 83 -54.03 20.18 -4.21
N SER A 84 -54.84 19.12 -4.39
CA SER A 84 -56.18 19.07 -5.03
C SER A 84 -56.70 17.63 -4.86
N GLY A 85 -57.74 17.31 -4.08
CA GLY A 85 -59.17 17.57 -4.28
C GLY A 85 -59.88 16.23 -4.58
N SER A 86 -60.37 15.48 -3.59
CA SER A 86 -61.75 15.48 -3.02
C SER A 86 -62.77 14.62 -3.79
N VAL A 87 -63.23 13.51 -3.18
CA VAL A 87 -64.67 13.12 -3.08
C VAL A 87 -64.88 12.32 -1.78
N VAL A 88 -65.94 12.69 -1.07
CA VAL A 88 -66.45 12.19 0.21
C VAL A 88 -67.56 11.17 -0.07
N ASN A 89 -67.73 10.11 0.72
CA ASN A 89 -68.80 9.99 1.73
C ASN A 89 -68.92 8.58 2.37
N SER A 90 -69.43 8.64 3.59
CA SER A 90 -69.70 7.72 4.69
C SER A 90 -70.47 6.41 4.47
N GLY A 91 -70.37 5.51 5.47
CA GLY A 91 -71.32 4.43 5.74
C GLY A 91 -70.83 3.41 6.76
N SER A 92 -71.27 3.52 8.02
CA SER A 92 -70.93 2.64 9.14
C SER A 92 -72.02 1.59 9.40
N SER A 93 -71.64 0.35 9.77
CA SER A 93 -72.20 -0.45 10.89
C SER A 93 -72.54 -1.92 10.59
N ARG A 94 -71.91 -2.78 11.41
CA ARG A 94 -72.43 -3.98 12.13
C ARG A 94 -72.97 -5.20 11.37
N GLY A 95 -72.42 -6.38 11.71
CA GLY A 95 -73.26 -7.58 11.90
C GLY A 95 -72.61 -8.95 11.69
N LEU A 96 -72.06 -9.51 12.76
CA LEU A 96 -72.15 -10.92 13.20
C LEU A 96 -71.37 -12.06 12.48
N MET A 97 -71.02 -13.01 13.36
CA MET A 97 -70.09 -14.13 13.23
C MET A 97 -70.61 -15.37 12.48
N VAL A 98 -69.64 -16.25 12.19
CA VAL A 98 -69.61 -17.73 12.24
C VAL A 98 -69.12 -18.23 10.87
N GLY A 99 -67.88 -18.68 10.70
CA GLY A 99 -67.26 -19.82 11.36
C GLY A 99 -67.18 -20.97 10.35
N GLY A 100 -65.98 -21.35 9.91
CA GLY A 100 -65.80 -22.47 8.98
C GLY A 100 -64.40 -22.54 8.42
N GLY A 101 -63.52 -23.25 9.11
CA GLY A 101 -62.12 -23.44 8.77
C GLY A 101 -61.91 -24.00 7.36
N GLY A 102 -61.11 -23.29 6.56
CA GLY A 102 -60.64 -23.74 5.26
C GLY A 102 -59.35 -23.08 4.77
N GLU A 103 -58.76 -22.15 5.54
CA GLU A 103 -57.60 -21.37 5.07
C GLU A 103 -56.26 -21.74 5.72
N THR A 104 -56.26 -22.54 6.79
CA THR A 104 -55.04 -22.93 7.50
C THR A 104 -54.35 -24.16 6.92
N VAL A 105 -55.01 -24.94 6.05
CA VAL A 105 -54.45 -26.16 5.45
C VAL A 105 -53.65 -25.87 4.16
N ARG A 106 -53.87 -24.73 3.48
CA ARG A 106 -53.07 -24.36 2.29
C ARG A 106 -51.67 -23.84 2.61
N ARG A 107 -51.42 -23.31 3.82
CA ARG A 107 -50.14 -22.68 4.16
C ARG A 107 -49.01 -23.70 4.41
N GLY A 108 -49.33 -24.98 4.63
CA GLY A 108 -48.35 -26.05 4.88
C GLY A 108 -47.92 -26.86 3.64
N ILE A 109 -48.66 -26.79 2.53
CA ILE A 109 -48.40 -27.58 1.31
C ILE A 109 -47.73 -26.73 0.21
N LEU A 110 -47.83 -25.40 0.27
CA LEU A 110 -47.26 -24.46 -0.71
C LEU A 110 -45.73 -24.27 -0.63
N GLY A 111 -45.05 -24.94 0.31
CA GLY A 111 -43.61 -24.75 0.54
C GLY A 111 -42.66 -25.55 -0.36
N ASN A 112 -43.18 -26.51 -1.13
CA ASN A 112 -42.36 -27.52 -1.84
C ASN A 112 -42.64 -27.61 -3.35
N ASP A 113 -43.45 -26.73 -3.94
CA ASP A 113 -43.59 -26.67 -5.39
C ASP A 113 -42.51 -25.74 -5.99
N PRO A 114 -41.56 -26.25 -6.80
CA PRO A 114 -40.50 -25.46 -7.40
C PRO A 114 -41.04 -24.33 -8.31
N GLU A 115 -42.20 -24.52 -8.93
CA GLU A 115 -42.81 -23.51 -9.82
C GLU A 115 -43.40 -22.33 -9.04
N GLU A 116 -44.04 -22.60 -7.89
CA GLU A 116 -44.53 -21.55 -7.00
C GLU A 116 -43.38 -20.79 -6.32
N LEU A 117 -42.33 -21.49 -5.88
CA LEU A 117 -41.12 -20.86 -5.35
C LEU A 117 -40.45 -19.95 -6.39
N LYS A 118 -40.37 -20.39 -7.65
CA LYS A 118 -39.91 -19.56 -8.78
C LYS A 118 -40.79 -18.33 -8.97
N ARG A 119 -42.11 -18.47 -8.89
CA ARG A 119 -43.07 -17.37 -9.04
C ARG A 119 -42.87 -16.30 -7.96
N ILE A 120 -42.81 -16.70 -6.69
CA ILE A 120 -42.55 -15.79 -5.55
C ILE A 120 -41.14 -15.17 -5.65
N GLY A 121 -40.15 -15.94 -6.12
CA GLY A 121 -38.80 -15.46 -6.38
C GLY A 121 -38.78 -14.34 -7.43
N ASN A 122 -39.49 -14.54 -8.54
CA ASN A 122 -39.62 -13.54 -9.61
C ASN A 122 -40.31 -12.25 -9.12
N GLU A 123 -41.31 -12.36 -8.24
CA GLU A 123 -41.96 -11.19 -7.63
C GLU A 123 -41.01 -10.41 -6.72
N ASN A 124 -40.25 -11.11 -5.87
CA ASN A 124 -39.24 -10.47 -5.03
C ASN A 124 -38.14 -9.82 -5.87
N TYR A 125 -37.72 -10.46 -6.95
CA TYR A 125 -36.76 -9.89 -7.90
C TYR A 125 -37.29 -8.58 -8.51
N LYS A 126 -38.55 -8.54 -8.98
CA LYS A 126 -39.19 -7.34 -9.52
C LYS A 126 -39.30 -6.21 -8.50
N LYS A 127 -39.43 -6.54 -7.21
CA LYS A 127 -39.44 -5.57 -6.09
C LYS A 127 -38.04 -5.07 -5.70
N GLY A 128 -36.98 -5.60 -6.31
CA GLY A 128 -35.58 -5.29 -5.95
C GLY A 128 -35.06 -6.07 -4.73
N ASN A 129 -35.84 -7.01 -4.19
CA ASN A 129 -35.47 -7.83 -3.05
C ASN A 129 -34.59 -9.01 -3.50
N PHE A 130 -33.38 -8.72 -3.99
CA PHE A 130 -32.51 -9.72 -4.63
C PHE A 130 -32.06 -10.84 -3.69
N VAL A 131 -31.84 -10.54 -2.41
CA VAL A 131 -31.47 -11.56 -1.40
C VAL A 131 -32.59 -12.57 -1.20
N GLU A 132 -33.83 -12.11 -1.08
CA GLU A 132 -34.98 -12.98 -0.88
C GLU A 132 -35.29 -13.78 -2.15
N ALA A 133 -35.19 -13.14 -3.32
CA ALA A 133 -35.30 -13.84 -4.60
C ALA A 133 -34.25 -14.96 -4.73
N LEU A 134 -32.99 -14.70 -4.35
CA LEU A 134 -31.92 -15.68 -4.36
C LEU A 134 -32.25 -16.89 -3.47
N ASN A 135 -32.69 -16.66 -2.23
CA ASN A 135 -33.08 -17.72 -1.30
C ASN A 135 -34.24 -18.59 -1.85
N LEU A 136 -35.20 -17.96 -2.52
CA LEU A 136 -36.34 -18.66 -3.13
C LEU A 136 -35.92 -19.51 -4.33
N TYR A 137 -34.99 -19.00 -5.15
CA TYR A 137 -34.42 -19.79 -6.24
C TYR A 137 -33.56 -20.94 -5.73
N ASP A 138 -32.76 -20.75 -4.66
CA ASP A 138 -31.98 -21.82 -4.04
C ASP A 138 -32.88 -22.97 -3.57
N LYS A 139 -34.01 -22.65 -2.92
CA LYS A 139 -35.02 -23.66 -2.52
C LYS A 139 -35.64 -24.36 -3.73
N ALA A 140 -35.97 -23.63 -4.79
CA ALA A 140 -36.53 -24.21 -6.01
C ALA A 140 -35.54 -25.14 -6.72
N ILE A 141 -34.25 -24.77 -6.78
CA ILE A 141 -33.18 -25.59 -7.37
C ILE A 141 -32.93 -26.85 -6.55
N ALA A 142 -33.00 -26.77 -5.22
CA ALA A 142 -32.87 -27.94 -4.36
C ALA A 142 -33.95 -29.01 -4.63
N ILE A 143 -35.12 -28.60 -5.11
CA ILE A 143 -36.23 -29.50 -5.45
C ILE A 143 -36.12 -29.97 -6.92
N SER A 144 -35.76 -29.05 -7.83
CA SER A 144 -35.68 -29.32 -9.27
C SER A 144 -34.33 -28.85 -9.86
N PRO A 145 -33.24 -29.61 -9.64
CA PRO A 145 -31.90 -29.20 -10.08
C PRO A 145 -31.73 -29.21 -11.61
N GLY A 146 -32.60 -29.91 -12.35
CA GLY A 146 -32.54 -29.98 -13.81
C GLY A 146 -33.20 -28.80 -14.54
N ASN A 147 -33.72 -27.79 -13.83
CA ASN A 147 -34.48 -26.70 -14.45
C ASN A 147 -33.59 -25.50 -14.80
N ALA A 148 -33.22 -25.39 -16.09
CA ALA A 148 -32.39 -24.30 -16.61
C ALA A 148 -32.94 -22.89 -16.31
N THR A 149 -34.27 -22.72 -16.23
CA THR A 149 -34.90 -21.41 -15.96
C THR A 149 -34.60 -20.93 -14.53
N LEU A 150 -34.48 -21.85 -13.57
CA LEU A 150 -34.16 -21.49 -12.18
C LEU A 150 -32.74 -20.95 -12.06
N HIS A 151 -31.78 -21.62 -12.69
CA HIS A 151 -30.39 -21.16 -12.77
C HIS A 151 -30.29 -19.80 -13.48
N PHE A 152 -31.01 -19.60 -14.60
CA PHE A 152 -31.07 -18.29 -15.28
C PHE A 152 -31.64 -17.17 -14.40
N ASN A 153 -32.70 -17.43 -13.64
CA ASN A 153 -33.30 -16.45 -12.74
C ASN A 153 -32.41 -16.16 -11.53
N ARG A 154 -31.73 -17.19 -11.01
CA ARG A 154 -30.71 -17.08 -9.97
C ARG A 154 -29.55 -16.19 -10.40
N ALA A 155 -29.05 -16.39 -11.63
CA ALA A 155 -28.04 -15.53 -12.22
C ALA A 155 -28.49 -14.05 -12.22
N ALA A 156 -29.75 -13.78 -12.58
CA ALA A 156 -30.28 -12.41 -12.56
C ALA A 156 -30.24 -11.78 -11.15
N ALA A 157 -30.66 -12.51 -10.11
CA ALA A 157 -30.60 -12.02 -8.73
C ALA A 157 -29.15 -11.76 -8.28
N LEU A 158 -28.21 -12.63 -8.64
CA LEU A 158 -26.78 -12.46 -8.36
C LEU A 158 -26.19 -11.21 -9.03
N ILE A 159 -26.63 -10.87 -10.25
CA ILE A 159 -26.26 -9.62 -10.93
C ILE A 159 -26.76 -8.41 -10.13
N GLY A 160 -28.01 -8.44 -9.66
CA GLY A 160 -28.55 -7.38 -8.80
C GLY A 160 -27.76 -7.17 -7.50
N LEU A 161 -27.14 -8.25 -6.99
CA LEU A 161 -26.25 -8.23 -5.83
C LEU A 161 -24.78 -7.94 -6.16
N LYS A 162 -24.44 -7.65 -7.44
CA LYS A 162 -23.07 -7.44 -7.93
C LYS A 162 -22.13 -8.63 -7.74
N ARG A 163 -22.68 -9.85 -7.60
CA ARG A 163 -21.93 -11.11 -7.48
C ARG A 163 -21.69 -11.72 -8.87
N LEU A 164 -20.95 -11.00 -9.71
CA LEU A 164 -20.83 -11.28 -11.15
C LEU A 164 -20.21 -12.65 -11.46
N GLY A 165 -19.17 -13.07 -10.74
CA GLY A 165 -18.54 -14.38 -10.95
C GLY A 165 -19.47 -15.56 -10.67
N GLU A 166 -20.33 -15.45 -9.65
CA GLU A 166 -21.37 -16.45 -9.39
C GLU A 166 -22.46 -16.44 -10.46
N ALA A 167 -22.85 -15.24 -10.94
CA ALA A 167 -23.83 -15.12 -12.01
C ALA A 167 -23.36 -15.78 -13.32
N VAL A 168 -22.06 -15.71 -13.64
CA VAL A 168 -21.47 -16.41 -14.80
C VAL A 168 -21.68 -17.92 -14.68
N ARG A 169 -21.33 -18.52 -13.53
CA ARG A 169 -21.49 -19.96 -13.29
C ARG A 169 -22.94 -20.43 -13.43
N GLU A 170 -23.89 -19.65 -12.94
CA GLU A 170 -25.31 -19.98 -13.07
C GLU A 170 -25.81 -19.88 -14.51
N CYS A 171 -25.31 -18.93 -15.30
CA CYS A 171 -25.60 -18.89 -16.73
C CYS A 171 -24.99 -20.09 -17.48
N GLU A 172 -23.76 -20.47 -17.16
CA GLU A 172 -23.11 -21.67 -17.71
C GLU A 172 -23.91 -22.93 -17.38
N GLU A 173 -24.40 -23.06 -16.14
CA GLU A 173 -25.22 -24.21 -15.73
C GLU A 173 -26.59 -24.23 -16.43
N ALA A 174 -27.23 -23.07 -16.59
CA ALA A 174 -28.46 -22.97 -17.37
C ALA A 174 -28.27 -23.43 -18.82
N ILE A 175 -27.14 -23.07 -19.45
CA ILE A 175 -26.77 -23.49 -20.80
C ILE A 175 -26.40 -24.98 -20.85
N ARG A 176 -25.76 -25.50 -19.81
CA ARG A 176 -25.44 -26.94 -19.70
C ARG A 176 -26.72 -27.78 -19.65
N LEU A 177 -27.74 -27.32 -18.94
CA LEU A 177 -29.04 -27.98 -18.82
C LEU A 177 -29.90 -27.82 -20.10
N ASP A 178 -29.88 -26.65 -20.72
CA ASP A 178 -30.55 -26.38 -22.00
C ASP A 178 -29.62 -25.59 -22.94
N PRO A 179 -28.88 -26.28 -23.84
CA PRO A 179 -27.99 -25.64 -24.80
C PRO A 179 -28.69 -24.73 -25.82
N SER A 180 -30.02 -24.84 -25.95
CA SER A 180 -30.82 -24.01 -26.86
C SER A 180 -31.35 -22.74 -26.18
N TYR A 181 -31.03 -22.53 -24.90
CA TYR A 181 -31.60 -21.44 -24.10
C TYR A 181 -31.01 -20.08 -24.45
N VAL A 182 -31.53 -19.45 -25.51
CA VAL A 182 -31.04 -18.18 -26.09
C VAL A 182 -30.88 -17.07 -25.04
N ARG A 183 -31.82 -16.93 -24.09
CA ARG A 183 -31.74 -15.87 -23.06
C ARG A 183 -30.56 -16.08 -22.11
N ALA A 184 -30.20 -17.33 -21.80
CA ALA A 184 -29.04 -17.62 -20.98
C ALA A 184 -27.74 -17.27 -21.71
N HIS A 185 -27.64 -17.59 -23.01
CA HIS A 185 -26.53 -17.18 -23.87
C HIS A 185 -26.38 -15.65 -23.94
N GLN A 186 -27.48 -14.91 -24.15
CA GLN A 186 -27.45 -13.44 -24.16
C GLN A 186 -26.96 -12.85 -22.84
N ARG A 187 -27.48 -13.35 -21.70
CA ARG A 187 -27.08 -12.88 -20.37
C ARG A 187 -25.61 -13.18 -20.10
N LEU A 188 -25.15 -14.38 -20.47
CA LEU A 188 -23.75 -14.76 -20.34
C LEU A 188 -22.86 -13.86 -21.22
N GLY A 189 -23.23 -13.62 -22.48
CA GLY A 189 -22.52 -12.70 -23.37
C GLY A 189 -22.35 -11.29 -22.81
N SER A 190 -23.44 -10.70 -22.30
CA SER A 190 -23.38 -9.37 -21.66
C SER A 190 -22.54 -9.36 -20.39
N LEU A 191 -22.61 -10.41 -19.57
CA LEU A 191 -21.75 -10.55 -18.38
C LEU A 191 -20.28 -10.63 -18.78
N LEU A 192 -19.93 -11.51 -19.72
CA LEU A 192 -18.57 -11.70 -20.21
C LEU A 192 -18.02 -10.40 -20.81
N LEU A 193 -18.83 -9.64 -21.55
CA LEU A 193 -18.46 -8.32 -22.08
C LEU A 193 -18.18 -7.32 -20.96
N SER A 194 -19.00 -7.31 -19.89
CA SER A 194 -18.76 -6.45 -18.73
C SER A 194 -17.47 -6.81 -17.97
N LEU A 195 -17.06 -8.08 -18.05
CA LEU A 195 -15.87 -8.64 -17.42
C LEU A 195 -14.63 -8.59 -18.33
N GLY A 196 -14.78 -8.07 -19.55
CA GLY A 196 -13.68 -7.92 -20.52
C GLY A 196 -13.33 -9.19 -21.30
N GLN A 197 -14.10 -10.26 -21.19
CA GLN A 197 -13.95 -11.49 -21.96
C GLN A 197 -14.64 -11.38 -23.33
N VAL A 198 -14.08 -10.52 -24.19
CA VAL A 198 -14.71 -10.07 -25.44
C VAL A 198 -14.94 -11.21 -26.45
N GLU A 199 -13.95 -12.10 -26.64
CA GLU A 199 -14.08 -13.22 -27.59
C GLU A 199 -15.17 -14.21 -27.15
N ASN A 200 -15.25 -14.51 -25.86
CA ASN A 200 -16.30 -15.38 -25.31
C ASN A 200 -17.67 -14.71 -25.45
N ALA A 201 -17.76 -13.41 -25.12
CA ALA A 201 -18.99 -12.65 -25.27
C ALA A 201 -19.50 -12.70 -26.72
N ARG A 202 -18.61 -12.49 -27.70
CA ARG A 202 -18.92 -12.63 -29.12
C ARG A 202 -19.46 -14.03 -29.45
N SER A 203 -18.78 -15.08 -28.99
CA SER A 203 -19.23 -16.46 -29.22
C SER A 203 -20.67 -16.69 -28.73
N HIS A 204 -21.00 -16.24 -27.51
CA HIS A 204 -22.36 -16.37 -26.97
C HIS A 204 -23.38 -15.48 -27.70
N PHE A 205 -23.03 -14.26 -28.09
CA PHE A 205 -23.94 -13.37 -28.82
C PHE A 205 -24.34 -13.90 -30.20
N PHE A 206 -23.44 -14.59 -30.88
CA PHE A 206 -23.68 -15.17 -32.22
C PHE A 206 -23.99 -16.67 -32.18
N SER A 207 -24.07 -17.26 -30.98
CA SER A 207 -24.47 -18.66 -30.82
C SER A 207 -25.90 -18.88 -31.33
N LEU A 208 -26.15 -20.08 -31.86
CA LEU A 208 -27.47 -20.50 -32.36
C LEU A 208 -28.05 -19.62 -33.50
N GLY A 209 -27.21 -18.82 -34.18
CA GLY A 209 -27.64 -17.97 -35.30
C GLY A 209 -28.53 -16.78 -34.90
N HIS A 210 -28.63 -16.48 -33.61
CA HIS A 210 -29.38 -15.31 -33.12
C HIS A 210 -28.59 -14.03 -33.35
N LYS A 211 -29.29 -12.92 -33.62
CA LYS A 211 -28.68 -11.59 -33.70
C LYS A 211 -28.77 -10.92 -32.33
N PRO A 212 -27.64 -10.51 -31.71
CA PRO A 212 -27.69 -9.74 -30.48
C PRO A 212 -28.45 -8.43 -30.68
N ASP A 213 -28.99 -7.89 -29.58
CA ASP A 213 -29.52 -6.52 -29.56
C ASP A 213 -28.48 -5.53 -30.13
N GLN A 214 -28.97 -4.55 -30.87
CA GLN A 214 -28.17 -3.49 -31.47
C GLN A 214 -27.31 -2.76 -30.43
N ALA A 215 -27.84 -2.52 -29.22
CA ALA A 215 -27.08 -1.85 -28.17
C ALA A 215 -25.91 -2.73 -27.65
N GLU A 216 -26.14 -4.03 -27.44
CA GLU A 216 -25.08 -4.97 -27.05
C GLU A 216 -24.02 -5.15 -28.14
N LEU A 217 -24.44 -5.19 -29.42
CA LEU A 217 -23.54 -5.25 -30.56
C LEU A 217 -22.65 -4.00 -30.66
N GLN A 218 -23.23 -2.81 -30.45
CA GLN A 218 -22.46 -1.56 -30.43
C GLN A 218 -21.44 -1.54 -29.27
N LYS A 219 -21.81 -2.03 -28.08
CA LYS A 219 -20.87 -2.16 -26.95
C LYS A 219 -19.73 -3.12 -27.30
N LEU A 220 -20.04 -4.30 -27.87
CA LEU A 220 -19.03 -5.27 -28.29
C LEU A 220 -18.04 -4.64 -29.29
N GLN A 221 -18.55 -4.02 -30.35
CA GLN A 221 -17.74 -3.38 -31.39
C GLN A 221 -16.87 -2.24 -30.83
N ALA A 222 -17.39 -1.45 -29.88
CA ALA A 222 -16.64 -0.39 -29.23
C ALA A 222 -15.44 -0.95 -28.45
N VAL A 223 -15.64 -2.02 -27.67
CA VAL A 223 -14.55 -2.65 -26.90
C VAL A 223 -13.54 -3.33 -27.84
N GLU A 224 -13.99 -4.03 -28.89
CA GLU A 224 -13.10 -4.64 -29.91
C GLU A 224 -12.24 -3.59 -30.62
N LYS A 225 -12.82 -2.44 -30.96
CA LYS A 225 -12.11 -1.30 -31.55
C LYS A 225 -11.03 -0.77 -30.59
N ASN A 226 -11.36 -0.60 -29.32
CA ASN A 226 -10.41 -0.11 -28.33
C ASN A 226 -9.28 -1.12 -28.11
N ILE A 227 -9.57 -2.43 -28.03
CA ILE A 227 -8.54 -3.49 -27.97
C ILE A 227 -7.61 -3.43 -29.18
N SER A 228 -8.16 -3.27 -30.38
CA SER A 228 -7.39 -3.21 -31.62
C SER A 228 -6.43 -2.01 -31.65
N LYS A 229 -6.91 -0.83 -31.22
CA LYS A 229 -6.06 0.36 -31.09
C LYS A 229 -4.99 0.20 -30.01
N CYS A 230 -5.38 -0.28 -28.82
CA CYS A 230 -4.42 -0.57 -27.74
C CYS A 230 -3.35 -1.56 -28.23
N THR A 231 -3.72 -2.56 -29.02
CA THR A 231 -2.77 -3.52 -29.60
C THR A 231 -1.78 -2.83 -30.53
N ALA A 232 -2.25 -1.92 -31.38
CA ALA A 232 -1.39 -1.14 -32.29
C ALA A 232 -0.44 -0.22 -31.51
N PHE A 233 -0.95 0.57 -30.56
CA PHE A 233 -0.14 1.48 -29.76
C PHE A 233 0.85 0.76 -28.84
N ARG A 234 0.45 -0.35 -28.21
CA ARG A 234 1.34 -1.22 -27.41
C ARG A 234 2.50 -1.73 -28.24
N ARG A 235 2.26 -2.16 -29.50
CA ARG A 235 3.32 -2.62 -30.41
C ARG A 235 4.30 -1.51 -30.81
N LEU A 236 3.80 -0.28 -30.93
CA LEU A 236 4.62 0.90 -31.22
C LEU A 236 5.36 1.45 -29.99
N GLY A 237 5.01 0.99 -28.79
CA GLY A 237 5.52 1.54 -27.54
C GLY A 237 4.92 2.91 -27.16
N ASP A 238 3.81 3.31 -27.80
CA ASP A 238 3.09 4.54 -27.44
C ASP A 238 2.14 4.27 -26.26
N TRP A 239 2.69 4.34 -25.05
CA TRP A 239 1.96 4.06 -23.83
C TRP A 239 0.96 5.16 -23.45
N THR A 240 1.17 6.39 -23.92
CA THR A 240 0.25 7.52 -23.69
C THR A 240 -1.06 7.30 -24.45
N SER A 241 -0.97 6.95 -25.74
CA SER A 241 -2.16 6.62 -26.54
C SER A 241 -2.81 5.32 -26.09
N THR A 242 -2.01 4.33 -25.69
CA THR A 242 -2.52 3.07 -25.11
C THR A 242 -3.34 3.34 -23.84
N LEU A 243 -2.84 4.19 -22.94
CA LEU A 243 -3.54 4.56 -21.72
C LEU A 243 -4.89 5.22 -22.04
N LYS A 244 -4.90 6.22 -22.93
CA LYS A 244 -6.12 6.94 -23.32
C LYS A 244 -7.21 6.01 -23.85
N GLU A 245 -6.86 5.06 -24.72
CA GLU A 245 -7.83 4.11 -25.27
C GLU A 245 -8.26 3.05 -24.23
N ALA A 246 -7.36 2.64 -23.33
CA ALA A 246 -7.68 1.73 -22.24
C ALA A 246 -8.61 2.38 -21.20
N GLU A 247 -8.48 3.68 -20.93
CA GLU A 247 -9.37 4.41 -20.03
C GLU A 247 -10.81 4.53 -20.56
N ALA A 248 -10.97 4.54 -21.89
CA ALA A 248 -12.28 4.53 -22.54
C ALA A 248 -13.02 3.18 -22.38
N SER A 249 -12.33 2.11 -21.95
CA SER A 249 -12.91 0.78 -21.75
C SER A 249 -12.64 0.25 -20.35
N PRO A 250 -13.66 0.22 -19.46
CA PRO A 250 -13.54 -0.35 -18.11
C PRO A 250 -13.02 -1.80 -18.07
N GLN A 251 -13.16 -2.53 -19.17
CA GLN A 251 -12.71 -3.91 -19.36
C GLN A 251 -11.18 -4.05 -19.46
N LEU A 252 -10.45 -2.99 -19.81
CA LEU A 252 -9.02 -3.04 -20.13
C LEU A 252 -8.12 -2.64 -18.94
N LEU A 253 -8.50 -3.01 -17.72
CA LEU A 253 -7.77 -2.63 -16.50
C LEU A 253 -6.31 -3.11 -16.47
N ALA A 254 -6.04 -4.34 -16.93
CA ALA A 254 -4.67 -4.85 -16.99
C ALA A 254 -3.82 -4.09 -18.02
N CYS A 255 -4.41 -3.71 -19.17
CA CYS A 255 -3.76 -2.87 -20.18
C CYS A 255 -3.46 -1.47 -19.64
N ARG A 256 -4.43 -0.88 -18.92
CA ARG A 256 -4.25 0.40 -18.23
C ARG A 256 -3.11 0.34 -17.22
N ALA A 257 -3.03 -0.73 -16.42
CA ALA A 257 -1.96 -0.95 -15.46
C ALA A 257 -0.59 -1.09 -16.14
N GLU A 258 -0.50 -1.83 -17.26
CA GLU A 258 0.74 -1.92 -18.04
C GLU A 258 1.17 -0.56 -18.59
N ALA A 259 0.22 0.23 -19.14
CA ALA A 259 0.52 1.56 -19.66
C ALA A 259 1.04 2.51 -18.56
N TYR A 260 0.41 2.54 -17.39
CA TYR A 260 0.90 3.33 -16.26
C TYR A 260 2.30 2.92 -15.82
N LEU A 261 2.57 1.61 -15.74
CA LEU A 261 3.90 1.12 -15.42
C LEU A 261 4.95 1.64 -16.40
N LYS A 262 4.67 1.59 -17.71
CA LYS A 262 5.59 2.02 -18.76
C LYS A 262 5.77 3.53 -18.85
N LEU A 263 4.80 4.28 -18.31
CA LEU A 263 4.88 5.74 -18.12
C LEU A 263 5.50 6.14 -16.77
N HIS A 264 6.06 5.18 -16.02
CA HIS A 264 6.66 5.39 -14.69
C HIS A 264 5.68 5.89 -13.61
N GLN A 265 4.38 5.65 -13.79
CA GLN A 265 3.31 5.97 -12.83
C GLN A 265 2.95 4.74 -12.00
N LEU A 266 3.90 4.31 -11.15
CA LEU A 266 3.82 3.01 -10.45
C LEU A 266 2.66 2.93 -9.44
N ALA A 267 2.32 4.03 -8.78
CA ALA A 267 1.20 4.09 -7.83
C ALA A 267 -0.16 3.86 -8.53
N ASP A 268 -0.36 4.49 -9.68
CA ASP A 268 -1.57 4.32 -10.48
C ASP A 268 -1.66 2.91 -11.09
N ALA A 269 -0.52 2.33 -11.45
CA ALA A 269 -0.42 0.94 -11.91
C ALA A 269 -0.88 -0.05 -10.82
N GLU A 270 -0.39 0.10 -9.59
CA GLU A 270 -0.79 -0.73 -8.44
C GLU A 270 -2.28 -0.54 -8.09
N LEU A 271 -2.76 0.70 -8.10
CA LEU A 271 -4.18 1.00 -7.88
C LEU A 271 -5.08 0.34 -8.93
N CYS A 272 -4.66 0.31 -10.20
CA CYS A 272 -5.41 -0.38 -11.25
C CYS A 272 -5.46 -1.90 -11.02
N LEU A 273 -4.36 -2.53 -10.63
CA LEU A 273 -4.34 -3.97 -10.33
C LEU A 273 -5.19 -4.35 -9.12
N SER A 274 -5.25 -3.51 -8.09
CA SER A 274 -6.12 -3.76 -6.92
C SER A 274 -7.60 -3.90 -7.29
N LYS A 275 -8.02 -3.32 -8.42
CA LYS A 275 -9.38 -3.44 -8.97
C LYS A 275 -9.57 -4.74 -9.74
N VAL A 276 -8.51 -5.32 -10.30
CA VAL A 276 -8.52 -6.58 -11.08
C VAL A 276 -8.69 -7.79 -10.16
N GLY A 277 -8.05 -7.80 -8.98
CA GLY A 277 -8.04 -8.93 -8.04
C GLY A 277 -9.37 -9.32 -7.40
N LYS A 278 -10.51 -8.74 -7.82
CA LYS A 278 -11.86 -9.11 -7.38
C LYS A 278 -12.54 -10.14 -8.29
N TYR A 279 -11.86 -10.60 -9.33
CA TYR A 279 -12.42 -11.48 -10.35
C TYR A 279 -11.71 -12.84 -10.37
N GLU A 280 -12.45 -13.90 -10.10
CA GLU A 280 -12.01 -15.29 -10.23
C GLU A 280 -12.80 -15.91 -11.40
N PRO A 281 -12.16 -16.19 -12.55
CA PRO A 281 -12.86 -16.76 -13.71
C PRO A 281 -13.39 -18.17 -13.42
N SER A 282 -14.55 -18.53 -13.97
CA SER A 282 -15.01 -19.92 -14.05
C SER A 282 -14.13 -20.72 -15.02
N ALA A 283 -13.96 -22.01 -14.75
CA ALA A 283 -13.11 -22.92 -15.55
C ALA A 283 -13.52 -23.04 -17.04
N SER A 284 -14.75 -22.67 -17.39
CA SER A 284 -15.31 -22.82 -18.74
C SER A 284 -15.09 -21.60 -19.64
N ALA A 285 -14.72 -20.43 -19.11
CA ALA A 285 -14.62 -19.18 -19.86
C ALA A 285 -13.18 -18.82 -20.31
N CYS A 286 -12.29 -19.80 -20.43
CA CYS A 286 -10.85 -19.60 -20.28
C CYS A 286 -10.04 -19.48 -21.59
N GLN A 287 -10.59 -18.90 -22.68
CA GLN A 287 -9.86 -18.83 -23.96
C GLN A 287 -9.78 -17.47 -24.65
N SER A 288 -10.32 -16.39 -24.07
CA SER A 288 -10.23 -15.09 -24.73
C SER A 288 -8.81 -14.53 -24.71
N LYS A 289 -8.26 -14.22 -25.89
CA LYS A 289 -6.92 -13.65 -26.04
C LYS A 289 -6.95 -12.12 -26.04
N ILE A 290 -5.97 -11.53 -25.37
CA ILE A 290 -5.66 -10.10 -25.40
C ILE A 290 -4.16 -9.98 -25.70
N PHE A 291 -3.81 -9.22 -26.73
CA PHE A 291 -2.43 -9.05 -27.21
C PHE A 291 -1.71 -10.37 -27.54
N GLY A 292 -2.45 -11.39 -27.97
CA GLY A 292 -1.89 -12.71 -28.32
C GLY A 292 -1.66 -13.65 -27.13
N MET A 293 -1.94 -13.20 -25.91
CA MET A 293 -1.90 -13.99 -24.68
C MET A 293 -3.31 -14.28 -24.19
N LEU A 294 -3.52 -15.37 -23.46
CA LEU A 294 -4.78 -15.53 -22.73
C LEU A 294 -4.97 -14.37 -21.75
N SER A 295 -6.18 -13.80 -21.72
CA SER A 295 -6.51 -12.63 -20.89
C SER A 295 -6.14 -12.80 -19.41
N GLU A 296 -6.35 -14.00 -18.87
CA GLU A 296 -5.98 -14.35 -17.50
C GLU A 296 -4.45 -14.40 -17.31
N ALA A 297 -3.71 -14.99 -18.25
CA ALA A 297 -2.26 -14.97 -18.24
C ALA A 297 -1.72 -13.53 -18.34
N TYR A 298 -2.37 -12.66 -19.11
CA TYR A 298 -1.99 -11.26 -19.26
C TYR A 298 -2.11 -10.47 -17.93
N ILE A 299 -3.14 -10.74 -17.12
CA ILE A 299 -3.26 -10.13 -15.79
C ILE A 299 -2.04 -10.48 -14.92
N PHE A 300 -1.69 -11.77 -14.84
CA PHE A 300 -0.53 -12.24 -14.08
C PHE A 300 0.79 -11.73 -14.65
N PHE A 301 0.89 -11.61 -15.97
CA PHE A 301 2.03 -11.03 -16.68
C PHE A 301 2.27 -9.56 -16.27
N VAL A 302 1.22 -8.74 -16.24
CA VAL A 302 1.30 -7.34 -15.80
C VAL A 302 1.59 -7.23 -14.30
N HIS A 303 0.96 -8.07 -13.48
CA HIS A 303 1.27 -8.19 -12.04
C HIS A 303 2.76 -8.43 -11.81
N ALA A 304 3.37 -9.37 -12.52
CA ALA A 304 4.79 -9.69 -12.38
C ALA A 304 5.69 -8.50 -12.74
N GLN A 305 5.35 -7.73 -13.78
CA GLN A 305 6.12 -6.55 -14.15
C GLN A 305 6.06 -5.46 -13.07
N ILE A 306 4.87 -5.23 -12.49
CA ILE A 306 4.67 -4.23 -11.43
C ILE A 306 5.38 -4.64 -10.14
N ASP A 307 5.23 -5.90 -9.73
CA ASP A 307 5.94 -6.43 -8.56
C ASP A 307 7.46 -6.34 -8.74
N MET A 308 7.95 -6.60 -9.96
CA MET A 308 9.37 -6.45 -10.26
C MET A 308 9.85 -4.98 -10.14
N ALA A 309 9.05 -4.02 -10.61
CA ALA A 309 9.35 -2.59 -10.48
C ALA A 309 9.30 -2.10 -9.03
N LEU A 310 8.40 -2.67 -8.21
CA LEU A 310 8.31 -2.42 -6.76
C LEU A 310 9.40 -3.13 -5.94
N GLY A 311 10.22 -3.96 -6.57
CA GLY A 311 11.24 -4.76 -5.88
C GLY A 311 10.68 -5.95 -5.09
N ARG A 312 9.46 -6.40 -5.37
CA ARG A 312 8.82 -7.59 -4.80
C ARG A 312 9.16 -8.83 -5.63
N PHE A 313 10.46 -9.16 -5.70
CA PHE A 313 10.99 -10.19 -6.61
C PHE A 313 10.32 -11.57 -6.49
N GLU A 314 10.06 -12.05 -5.27
CA GLU A 314 9.41 -13.36 -5.06
C GLU A 314 7.95 -13.37 -5.53
N SER A 315 7.21 -12.29 -5.25
CA SER A 315 5.84 -12.11 -5.75
C SER A 315 5.82 -12.04 -7.28
N ALA A 316 6.79 -11.34 -7.88
CA ALA A 316 6.93 -11.26 -9.32
C ALA A 316 7.17 -12.63 -9.96
N VAL A 317 8.05 -13.46 -9.39
CA VAL A 317 8.29 -14.85 -9.84
C VAL A 317 7.02 -15.67 -9.75
N THR A 318 6.32 -15.62 -8.62
CA THR A 318 5.07 -16.36 -8.40
C THR A 318 4.00 -15.96 -9.41
N ALA A 319 3.85 -14.65 -9.67
CA ALA A 319 2.88 -14.14 -10.63
C ALA A 319 3.18 -14.62 -12.05
N ILE A 320 4.44 -14.50 -12.52
CA ILE A 320 4.77 -14.91 -13.89
C ILE A 320 4.76 -16.44 -14.07
N GLU A 321 5.01 -17.21 -13.01
CA GLU A 321 4.81 -18.67 -13.03
C GLU A 321 3.34 -19.04 -13.20
N ARG A 322 2.41 -18.33 -12.54
CA ARG A 322 0.97 -18.50 -12.78
C ARG A 322 0.59 -18.14 -14.21
N ALA A 323 1.11 -17.03 -14.75
CA ALA A 323 0.88 -16.68 -16.15
C ALA A 323 1.33 -17.80 -17.11
N ALA A 324 2.49 -18.41 -16.85
CA ALA A 324 3.04 -19.50 -17.65
C ALA A 324 2.25 -20.81 -17.50
N GLN A 325 1.61 -21.05 -16.37
CA GLN A 325 0.69 -22.18 -16.19
C GLN A 325 -0.60 -21.98 -16.99
N VAL A 326 -1.13 -20.75 -17.01
CA VAL A 326 -2.36 -20.40 -17.74
C VAL A 326 -2.11 -20.42 -19.25
N ASP A 327 -1.02 -19.80 -19.73
CA ASP A 327 -0.67 -19.77 -21.16
C ASP A 327 0.78 -20.22 -21.43
N PRO A 328 1.06 -21.53 -21.43
CA PRO A 328 2.40 -22.07 -21.65
C PRO A 328 2.96 -21.81 -23.06
N ARG A 329 2.08 -21.46 -24.03
CA ARG A 329 2.47 -21.25 -25.43
C ARG A 329 2.86 -19.80 -25.72
N SER A 330 2.65 -18.89 -24.77
CA SER A 330 3.02 -17.48 -24.93
C SER A 330 4.55 -17.29 -24.84
N ALA A 331 5.12 -16.80 -25.95
CA ALA A 331 6.54 -16.44 -26.01
C ALA A 331 6.88 -15.24 -25.11
N GLU A 332 5.99 -14.24 -25.02
CA GLU A 332 6.18 -13.07 -24.13
C GLU A 332 6.23 -13.50 -22.66
N VAL A 333 5.31 -14.37 -22.23
CA VAL A 333 5.29 -14.90 -20.85
C VAL A 333 6.54 -15.71 -20.54
N SER A 334 6.95 -16.59 -21.46
CA SER A 334 8.14 -17.42 -21.31
C SER A 334 9.42 -16.57 -21.20
N LEU A 335 9.54 -15.52 -22.02
CA LEU A 335 10.67 -14.60 -21.98
C LEU A 335 10.70 -13.81 -20.66
N LEU A 336 9.55 -13.27 -20.23
CA LEU A 336 9.47 -12.53 -18.98
C LEU A 336 9.78 -13.44 -17.77
N LEU A 337 9.27 -14.67 -17.75
CA LEU A 337 9.59 -15.66 -16.70
C LEU A 337 11.10 -15.89 -16.59
N LYS A 338 11.77 -16.09 -17.73
CA LYS A 338 13.23 -16.24 -17.78
C LYS A 338 13.93 -15.01 -17.21
N ASN A 339 13.55 -13.81 -17.66
CA ASN A 339 14.18 -12.55 -17.23
C ASN A 339 13.95 -12.30 -15.73
N VAL A 340 12.72 -12.48 -15.23
CA VAL A 340 12.36 -12.29 -13.82
C VAL A 340 13.19 -13.22 -12.91
N ARG A 341 13.35 -14.49 -13.30
CA ARG A 341 14.20 -15.44 -12.56
C ARG A 341 15.68 -15.04 -12.59
N LEU A 342 16.18 -14.60 -13.75
CA LEU A 342 17.57 -14.14 -13.88
C LEU A 342 17.85 -12.90 -13.02
N VAL A 343 16.95 -11.91 -13.06
CA VAL A 343 17.00 -10.71 -12.20
C VAL A 343 16.99 -11.09 -10.72
N GLY A 344 16.09 -12.01 -10.32
CA GLY A 344 16.01 -12.50 -8.94
C GLY A 344 17.32 -13.15 -8.49
N ARG A 345 17.92 -14.01 -9.32
CA ARG A 345 19.23 -14.64 -9.03
C ARG A 345 20.37 -13.63 -8.93
N ALA A 346 20.44 -12.70 -9.89
CA ALA A 346 21.43 -11.62 -9.90
C ALA A 346 21.36 -10.78 -8.62
N ARG A 347 20.14 -10.44 -8.18
CA ARG A 347 19.91 -9.72 -6.91
C ARG A 347 20.38 -10.51 -5.70
N THR A 348 20.00 -11.78 -5.58
CA THR A 348 20.39 -12.61 -4.43
C THR A 348 21.91 -12.79 -4.37
N ARG A 349 22.54 -13.11 -5.51
CA ARG A 349 24.00 -13.20 -5.63
C ARG A 349 24.68 -11.89 -5.26
N GLY A 350 24.21 -10.76 -5.79
CA GLY A 350 24.75 -9.44 -5.46
C GLY A 350 24.63 -9.10 -3.97
N ASN A 351 23.50 -9.44 -3.34
CA ASN A 351 23.29 -9.23 -1.91
C ASN A 351 24.28 -10.06 -1.06
N ASP A 352 24.51 -11.32 -1.43
CA ASP A 352 25.41 -12.20 -0.68
C ASP A 352 26.87 -11.80 -0.85
N LEU A 353 27.26 -11.35 -2.05
CA LEU A 353 28.58 -10.75 -2.31
C LEU A 353 28.76 -9.44 -1.54
N PHE A 354 27.73 -8.60 -1.47
CA PHE A 354 27.76 -7.36 -0.70
C PHE A 354 27.96 -7.62 0.81
N LYS A 355 27.24 -8.60 1.38
CA LYS A 355 27.43 -9.02 2.77
C LYS A 355 28.83 -9.59 3.03
N SER A 356 29.45 -10.17 2.00
CA SER A 356 30.82 -10.69 2.05
C SER A 356 31.87 -9.62 1.73
N GLU A 357 31.48 -8.33 1.68
CA GLU A 357 32.34 -7.17 1.36
C GLU A 357 33.03 -7.23 -0.02
N ARG A 358 32.59 -8.13 -0.90
CA ARG A 358 33.08 -8.27 -2.27
C ARG A 358 32.35 -7.32 -3.20
N TYR A 359 32.53 -6.02 -2.97
CA TYR A 359 31.71 -4.96 -3.60
C TYR A 359 31.84 -4.92 -5.13
N THR A 360 33.02 -5.15 -5.69
CA THR A 360 33.24 -5.13 -7.14
C THR A 360 32.47 -6.25 -7.86
N GLU A 361 32.41 -7.43 -7.25
CA GLU A 361 31.67 -8.57 -7.78
C GLU A 361 30.16 -8.40 -7.55
N ALA A 362 29.77 -7.79 -6.43
CA ALA A 362 28.39 -7.40 -6.20
C ALA A 362 27.91 -6.39 -7.25
N CYS A 363 28.73 -5.38 -7.61
CA CYS A 363 28.45 -4.47 -8.72
C CYS A 363 28.19 -5.22 -10.02
N ALA A 364 29.06 -6.18 -10.36
CA ALA A 364 28.94 -6.98 -11.57
C ALA A 364 27.65 -7.82 -11.57
N ALA A 365 27.31 -8.45 -10.44
CA ALA A 365 26.08 -9.23 -10.31
C ALA A 365 24.82 -8.37 -10.46
N TYR A 366 24.76 -7.19 -9.84
CA TYR A 366 23.63 -6.28 -10.06
C TYR A 366 23.59 -5.74 -11.50
N GLY A 367 24.75 -5.47 -12.09
CA GLY A 367 24.87 -5.08 -13.49
C GLY A 367 24.33 -6.15 -14.45
N GLU A 368 24.63 -7.43 -14.20
CA GLU A 368 24.06 -8.56 -14.93
C GLU A 368 22.54 -8.56 -14.84
N GLY A 369 21.97 -8.37 -13.64
CA GLY A 369 20.52 -8.24 -13.46
C GLY A 369 19.90 -7.11 -14.28
N LEU A 370 20.58 -5.96 -14.37
CA LEU A 370 20.13 -4.82 -15.16
C LEU A 370 20.15 -5.06 -16.67
N THR A 371 20.93 -6.04 -17.16
CA THR A 371 20.86 -6.45 -18.59
C THR A 371 19.52 -7.11 -18.94
N TYR A 372 18.87 -7.76 -17.96
CA TYR A 372 17.58 -8.42 -18.15
C TYR A 372 16.39 -7.51 -17.81
N ASN A 373 16.60 -6.51 -16.96
CA ASN A 373 15.62 -5.47 -16.65
C ASN A 373 16.34 -4.13 -16.39
N SER A 374 16.47 -3.34 -17.46
CA SER A 374 17.16 -2.04 -17.44
C SER A 374 16.42 -0.95 -16.67
N SER A 375 15.16 -1.17 -16.31
CA SER A 375 14.29 -0.23 -15.59
C SER A 375 14.06 -0.66 -14.13
N ASN A 376 14.99 -1.40 -13.52
CA ASN A 376 14.86 -1.83 -12.13
C ASN A 376 15.54 -0.86 -11.16
N SER A 377 14.75 0.00 -10.50
CA SER A 377 15.24 1.01 -9.54
C SER A 377 16.01 0.38 -8.36
N VAL A 378 15.59 -0.81 -7.91
CA VAL A 378 16.20 -1.50 -6.76
C VAL A 378 17.62 -1.99 -7.09
N LEU A 379 17.82 -2.57 -8.27
CA LEU A 379 19.15 -3.03 -8.69
C LEU A 379 20.13 -1.86 -8.88
N TYR A 380 19.69 -0.76 -9.48
CA TYR A 380 20.49 0.47 -9.54
C TYR A 380 20.87 0.96 -8.14
N CYS A 381 19.90 1.04 -7.24
CA CYS A 381 20.13 1.52 -5.88
C CYS A 381 21.06 0.60 -5.07
N ASN A 382 21.00 -0.72 -5.29
CA ASN A 382 21.92 -1.67 -4.69
C ASN A 382 23.34 -1.57 -5.29
N ARG A 383 23.45 -1.37 -6.60
CA ARG A 383 24.74 -1.17 -7.28
C ARG A 383 25.38 0.16 -6.88
N ALA A 384 24.59 1.22 -6.72
CA ALA A 384 25.04 2.49 -6.14
C ALA A 384 25.65 2.30 -4.74
N ALA A 385 25.04 1.44 -3.90
CA ALA A 385 25.60 1.12 -2.59
C ALA A 385 26.98 0.47 -2.68
N CYS A 386 27.21 -0.40 -3.66
CA CYS A 386 28.52 -0.98 -3.92
C CYS A 386 29.52 0.08 -4.40
N TRP A 387 29.14 0.95 -5.34
CA TRP A 387 30.00 2.05 -5.79
C TRP A 387 30.39 3.00 -4.67
N TYR A 388 29.44 3.32 -3.80
CA TYR A 388 29.69 4.09 -2.59
C TYR A 388 30.72 3.38 -1.70
N LYS A 389 30.59 2.07 -1.45
CA LYS A 389 31.59 1.33 -0.65
C LYS A 389 32.96 1.22 -1.32
N LEU A 390 33.04 1.37 -2.65
CA LEU A 390 34.27 1.40 -3.43
C LEU A 390 34.84 2.83 -3.61
N GLU A 391 34.25 3.82 -2.94
CA GLU A 391 34.63 5.24 -3.05
C GLU A 391 34.51 5.83 -4.46
N GLN A 392 33.73 5.20 -5.33
CA GLN A 392 33.42 5.69 -6.68
C GLN A 392 32.11 6.47 -6.64
N TRP A 393 32.15 7.64 -6.02
CA TRP A 393 30.97 8.45 -5.69
C TRP A 393 30.21 8.94 -6.94
N GLU A 394 30.89 9.26 -8.03
CA GLU A 394 30.27 9.66 -9.29
C GLU A 394 29.42 8.53 -9.88
N LYS A 395 29.94 7.30 -9.91
CA LYS A 395 29.16 6.14 -10.39
C LYS A 395 27.98 5.82 -9.49
N SER A 396 28.15 6.02 -8.17
CA SER A 396 27.05 5.93 -7.21
C SER A 396 25.95 6.95 -7.53
N LEU A 397 26.31 8.20 -7.83
CA LEU A 397 25.37 9.24 -8.25
C LEU A 397 24.63 8.87 -9.53
N ASP A 398 25.33 8.38 -10.54
CA ASP A 398 24.72 7.98 -11.82
C ASP A 398 23.66 6.91 -11.62
N ASP A 399 23.98 5.84 -10.87
CA ASP A 399 23.02 4.79 -10.54
C ASP A 399 21.85 5.30 -9.68
N CYS A 400 22.10 6.21 -8.72
CA CYS A 400 21.02 6.83 -7.95
C CYS A 400 20.09 7.67 -8.84
N ASN A 401 20.65 8.42 -9.80
CA ASN A 401 19.86 9.20 -10.75
C ASN A 401 19.00 8.31 -11.64
N GLN A 402 19.52 7.17 -12.12
CA GLN A 402 18.73 6.19 -12.85
C GLN A 402 17.61 5.60 -11.99
N ALA A 403 17.89 5.25 -10.73
CA ALA A 403 16.88 4.75 -9.81
C ALA A 403 15.75 5.77 -9.56
N LEU A 404 16.10 7.06 -9.42
CA LEU A 404 15.14 8.15 -9.17
C LEU A 404 14.40 8.60 -10.42
N LEU A 405 14.98 8.41 -11.61
CA LEU A 405 14.26 8.59 -12.88
C LEU A 405 13.08 7.61 -12.99
N ILE A 406 13.29 6.37 -12.55
CA ILE A 406 12.28 5.31 -12.58
C ILE A 406 11.29 5.46 -11.41
N GLN A 407 11.79 5.77 -10.21
CA GLN A 407 11.00 5.91 -9.00
C GLN A 407 11.40 7.18 -8.23
N PRO A 408 10.74 8.34 -8.50
CA PRO A 408 11.13 9.64 -7.95
C PRO A 408 11.17 9.70 -6.42
N ASN A 409 10.26 8.98 -5.75
CA ASN A 409 10.15 8.99 -4.29
C ASN A 409 10.93 7.83 -3.63
N TYR A 410 11.95 7.28 -4.30
CA TYR A 410 12.70 6.17 -3.75
C TYR A 410 13.70 6.64 -2.67
N THR A 411 13.24 6.62 -1.41
CA THR A 411 13.99 7.12 -0.25
C THR A 411 15.41 6.57 -0.13
N LYS A 412 15.63 5.27 -0.38
CA LYS A 412 16.97 4.67 -0.33
C LYS A 412 17.92 5.22 -1.40
N ALA A 413 17.40 5.53 -2.59
CA ALA A 413 18.20 6.13 -3.66
C ALA A 413 18.49 7.60 -3.37
N LEU A 414 17.52 8.36 -2.84
CA LEU A 414 17.73 9.73 -2.37
C LEU A 414 18.81 9.80 -1.28
N LEU A 415 18.75 8.93 -0.26
CA LEU A 415 19.75 8.86 0.82
C LEU A 415 21.15 8.64 0.27
N ARG A 416 21.30 7.69 -0.65
CA ARG A 416 22.59 7.37 -1.27
C ARG A 416 23.09 8.48 -2.17
N ARG A 417 22.20 9.16 -2.90
CA ARG A 417 22.55 10.32 -3.73
C ARG A 417 23.03 11.49 -2.89
N ALA A 418 22.31 11.79 -1.80
CA ALA A 418 22.69 12.82 -0.85
C ALA A 418 24.07 12.54 -0.21
N ALA A 419 24.28 11.30 0.25
CA ALA A 419 25.56 10.87 0.83
C ALA A 419 26.71 10.94 -0.20
N SER A 420 26.46 10.53 -1.45
CA SER A 420 27.49 10.59 -2.51
C SER A 420 27.83 12.04 -2.89
N ASN A 421 26.83 12.93 -2.96
CA ASN A 421 27.06 14.36 -3.19
C ASN A 421 27.85 15.00 -2.03
N ALA A 422 27.55 14.63 -0.78
CA ALA A 422 28.30 15.08 0.38
C ALA A 422 29.77 14.65 0.33
N LYS A 423 30.06 13.40 -0.08
CA LYS A 423 31.44 12.91 -0.28
C LYS A 423 32.19 13.63 -1.41
N LEU A 424 31.47 14.18 -2.37
CA LEU A 424 32.01 15.00 -3.47
C LEU A 424 32.00 16.50 -3.16
N GLU A 425 31.67 16.89 -1.92
CA GLU A 425 31.56 18.29 -1.49
C GLU A 425 30.56 19.12 -2.30
N ARG A 426 29.61 18.45 -2.98
CA ARG A 426 28.48 19.06 -3.68
C ARG A 426 27.37 19.34 -2.68
N TRP A 427 27.66 20.23 -1.73
CA TRP A 427 26.82 20.48 -0.56
C TRP A 427 25.42 20.98 -0.93
N SER A 428 25.30 21.77 -1.99
CA SER A 428 24.01 22.32 -2.44
C SER A 428 23.04 21.23 -2.91
N GLU A 429 23.55 20.24 -3.65
CA GLU A 429 22.84 19.06 -4.11
C GLU A 429 22.47 18.14 -2.94
N ALA A 430 23.43 17.91 -2.02
CA ALA A 430 23.22 17.08 -0.85
C ALA A 430 22.11 17.64 0.05
N VAL A 431 22.12 18.95 0.33
CA VAL A 431 21.08 19.62 1.12
C VAL A 431 19.71 19.47 0.47
N ARG A 432 19.59 19.67 -0.85
CA ARG A 432 18.31 19.49 -1.57
C ARG A 432 17.73 18.08 -1.39
N ASP A 433 18.55 17.05 -1.53
CA ASP A 433 18.11 15.67 -1.35
C ASP A 433 17.72 15.38 0.11
N TYR A 434 18.51 15.85 1.07
CA TYR A 434 18.22 15.69 2.49
C TYR A 434 16.97 16.45 2.95
N GLU A 435 16.65 17.60 2.35
CA GLU A 435 15.40 18.32 2.62
C GLU A 435 14.17 17.54 2.14
N VAL A 436 14.24 16.93 0.95
CA VAL A 436 13.18 16.02 0.48
C VAL A 436 13.03 14.84 1.44
N LEU A 437 14.14 14.22 1.84
CA LEU A 437 14.13 13.13 2.81
C LEU A 437 13.56 13.55 4.17
N ARG A 438 13.84 14.76 4.63
CA ARG A 438 13.31 15.27 5.91
C ARG A 438 11.78 15.44 5.88
N ARG A 439 11.20 15.73 4.71
CA ARG A 439 9.74 15.79 4.53
C ARG A 439 9.12 14.39 4.53
N GLU A 440 9.77 13.44 3.85
CA GLU A 440 9.29 12.04 3.76
C GLU A 440 9.51 11.25 5.07
N LEU A 441 10.60 11.54 5.79
CA LEU A 441 11.04 10.87 7.01
C LEU A 441 11.24 11.89 8.15
N PRO A 442 10.17 12.53 8.66
CA PRO A 442 10.28 13.63 9.62
C PRO A 442 10.82 13.23 11.01
N TYR A 443 10.81 11.93 11.33
CA TYR A 443 11.28 11.40 12.61
C TYR A 443 12.61 10.65 12.52
N ASP A 444 13.25 10.66 11.35
CA ASP A 444 14.55 10.05 11.16
C ASP A 444 15.65 11.02 11.62
N ASN A 445 16.33 10.65 12.70
CA ASN A 445 17.38 11.47 13.30
C ASN A 445 18.66 11.45 12.48
N GLU A 446 18.98 10.35 11.79
CA GLU A 446 20.18 10.26 10.94
C GLU A 446 20.06 11.20 9.73
N VAL A 447 18.85 11.30 9.16
CA VAL A 447 18.55 12.26 8.09
C VAL A 447 18.65 13.70 8.59
N ALA A 448 18.17 13.97 9.81
CA ALA A 448 18.25 15.29 10.41
C ALA A 448 19.70 15.73 10.63
N GLU A 449 20.52 14.82 11.15
CA GLU A 449 21.95 15.02 11.42
C GLU A 449 22.71 15.25 10.13
N SER A 450 22.49 14.38 9.13
CA SER A 450 23.13 14.50 7.83
C SER A 450 22.75 15.79 7.11
N LEU A 451 21.48 16.21 7.20
CA LEU A 451 21.02 17.50 6.67
C LEU A 451 21.74 18.67 7.35
N PHE A 452 21.82 18.65 8.67
CA PHE A 452 22.49 19.68 9.44
C PHE A 452 23.97 19.79 9.07
N HIS A 453 24.70 18.67 9.01
CA HIS A 453 26.10 18.67 8.59
C HIS A 453 26.27 19.19 7.16
N ALA A 454 25.40 18.78 6.23
CA ALA A 454 25.45 19.29 4.86
C ALA A 454 25.18 20.80 4.79
N GLN A 455 24.29 21.34 5.64
CA GLN A 455 24.01 22.78 5.74
C GLN A 455 25.18 23.56 6.34
N VAL A 456 25.81 23.04 7.39
CA VAL A 456 27.01 23.63 7.98
C VAL A 456 28.13 23.69 6.94
N ALA A 457 28.43 22.57 6.29
CA ALA A 457 29.47 22.51 5.27
C ALA A 457 29.17 23.41 4.05
N LEU A 458 27.90 23.55 3.66
CA LEU A 458 27.50 24.50 2.63
C LEU A 458 27.79 25.95 3.03
N LYS A 459 27.49 26.34 4.28
CA LYS A 459 27.77 27.68 4.81
C LYS A 459 29.27 27.94 4.94
N GLU A 460 30.01 26.96 5.45
CA GLU A 460 31.48 27.02 5.50
C GLU A 460 32.08 27.24 4.10
N SER A 461 31.58 26.50 3.09
CA SER A 461 32.05 26.64 1.69
C SER A 461 31.77 28.02 1.09
N ARG A 462 30.83 28.78 1.67
CA ARG A 462 30.51 30.17 1.29
C ARG A 462 31.27 31.21 2.12
N GLY A 463 32.08 30.79 3.10
CA GLY A 463 32.79 31.68 4.01
C GLY A 463 31.91 32.30 5.10
N GLU A 464 30.75 31.70 5.40
CA GLU A 464 29.88 32.12 6.49
C GLU A 464 30.39 31.57 7.84
N ASP A 465 30.20 32.31 8.94
CA ASP A 465 30.54 31.83 10.29
C ASP A 465 29.55 30.78 10.78
N VAL A 466 30.06 29.59 11.11
CA VAL A 466 29.27 28.44 11.58
C VAL A 466 29.57 28.06 13.03
N SER A 467 30.42 28.81 13.74
CA SER A 467 30.83 28.52 15.12
C SER A 467 29.66 28.33 16.10
N ASN A 468 28.53 28.97 15.82
CA ASN A 468 27.31 28.91 16.63
C ASN A 468 26.30 27.83 16.18
N MET A 469 26.60 27.07 15.12
CA MET A 469 25.73 26.00 14.63
C MET A 469 26.09 24.68 15.33
N LYS A 470 25.21 24.20 16.22
CA LYS A 470 25.31 22.87 16.84
C LYS A 470 24.11 22.01 16.45
N PHE A 471 24.34 20.73 16.19
CA PHE A 471 23.27 19.76 16.01
C PHE A 471 22.69 19.43 17.40
N GLY A 472 21.39 19.70 17.60
CA GLY A 472 20.75 19.59 18.90
C GLY A 472 20.49 18.14 19.34
N GLY A 473 20.34 17.95 20.65
CA GLY A 473 20.14 16.65 21.29
C GLY A 473 20.53 16.66 22.77
N GLU A 474 21.51 17.49 23.12
CA GLU A 474 21.89 17.79 24.50
C GLU A 474 21.19 19.05 24.99
N VAL A 475 20.79 19.02 26.26
CA VAL A 475 20.23 20.20 26.94
C VAL A 475 21.39 20.97 27.54
N GLU A 476 21.68 22.16 27.01
CA GLU A 476 22.80 22.99 27.46
C GLU A 476 22.42 23.76 28.74
N LEU A 477 23.27 23.66 29.78
CA LEU A 477 23.14 24.45 31.00
C LEU A 477 23.77 25.83 30.78
N VAL A 478 23.01 26.89 31.01
CA VAL A 478 23.47 28.27 30.79
C VAL A 478 23.59 29.00 32.12
N LEU A 479 24.80 29.48 32.42
CA LEU A 479 25.12 30.13 33.69
C LEU A 479 25.32 31.65 33.57
N GLY A 480 25.68 32.14 32.38
CA GLY A 480 26.01 33.54 32.12
C GLY A 480 25.02 34.26 31.20
N LEU A 481 24.80 35.56 31.43
CA LEU A 481 23.87 36.38 30.64
C LEU A 481 24.31 36.55 29.18
N GLU A 482 25.62 36.65 28.91
CA GLU A 482 26.14 36.76 27.55
C GLU A 482 26.00 35.44 26.78
N GLN A 483 26.31 34.32 27.43
CA GLN A 483 26.08 32.97 26.89
C GLN A 483 24.58 32.77 26.56
N PHE A 484 23.69 33.19 27.46
CA PHE A 484 22.25 33.12 27.27
C PHE A 484 21.81 33.91 26.03
N ARG A 485 22.23 35.17 25.91
CA ARG A 485 21.89 36.03 24.77
C ARG A 485 22.42 35.46 23.45
N SER A 486 23.62 34.90 23.44
CA SER A 486 24.16 34.20 22.27
C SER A 486 23.31 33.00 21.88
N ALA A 487 22.97 32.13 22.85
CA ALA A 487 22.23 30.89 22.60
C ALA A 487 20.81 31.12 22.06
N ILE A 488 20.08 32.12 22.56
CA ILE A 488 18.73 32.46 22.07
C ILE A 488 18.75 33.23 20.74
N SER A 489 19.89 33.85 20.38
CA SER A 489 20.07 34.59 19.12
C SER A 489 20.53 33.69 17.98
N SER A 490 20.86 32.43 18.27
CA SER A 490 21.22 31.42 17.27
C SER A 490 20.09 31.20 16.24
N SER A 491 20.47 30.81 15.02
CA SER A 491 19.50 30.57 13.94
C SER A 491 18.70 29.30 14.24
N GLY A 492 17.42 29.45 14.60
CA GLY A 492 16.55 28.34 14.96
C GLY A 492 15.57 28.71 16.07
N ALA A 493 14.80 27.73 16.53
CA ALA A 493 14.01 27.88 17.74
C ALA A 493 14.80 27.34 18.94
N SER A 494 14.78 28.08 20.06
CA SER A 494 15.39 27.69 21.32
C SER A 494 14.34 27.57 22.41
N VAL A 495 14.28 26.44 23.11
CA VAL A 495 13.38 26.19 24.24
C VAL A 495 14.21 26.30 25.51
N VAL A 496 13.91 27.31 26.32
CA VAL A 496 14.58 27.57 27.60
C VAL A 496 13.69 27.10 28.75
N HIS A 497 14.23 26.24 29.60
CA HIS A 497 13.63 25.86 30.87
C HIS A 497 14.28 26.61 32.02
N PHE A 498 13.53 27.52 32.63
CA PHE A 498 13.90 28.18 33.87
C PHE A 498 13.50 27.30 35.05
N LYS A 499 14.50 26.77 35.76
CA LYS A 499 14.35 25.86 36.91
C LYS A 499 14.90 26.47 38.20
N ALA A 500 14.50 25.91 39.33
CA ALA A 500 15.18 26.07 40.61
C ALA A 500 15.36 24.67 41.24
N GLU A 501 16.53 24.39 41.81
CA GLU A 501 16.83 23.08 42.41
C GLU A 501 15.96 22.77 43.63
N SER A 502 15.52 23.82 44.33
CA SER A 502 14.60 23.75 45.45
C SER A 502 13.17 23.33 45.07
N ASN A 503 12.79 23.38 43.78
CA ASN A 503 11.41 23.19 43.32
C ASN A 503 11.12 21.77 42.80
N LEU A 504 10.12 21.10 43.40
CA LEU A 504 9.75 19.72 43.08
C LEU A 504 9.15 19.56 41.66
N GLN A 505 8.38 20.53 41.17
CA GLN A 505 7.81 20.49 39.81
C GLN A 505 8.91 20.59 38.74
N CYS A 506 9.95 21.38 39.01
CA CYS A 506 11.13 21.46 38.13
C CYS A 506 11.85 20.11 38.02
N LYS A 507 11.97 19.36 39.13
CA LYS A 507 12.56 18.01 39.14
C LYS A 507 11.74 17.00 38.33
N GLN A 508 10.41 17.12 38.35
CA GLN A 508 9.52 16.23 37.61
C GLN A 508 9.52 16.48 36.09
N ILE A 509 9.57 17.75 35.67
CA ILE A 509 9.49 18.11 34.25
C ILE A 509 10.86 18.18 33.55
N SER A 510 11.97 18.30 34.28
CA SER A 510 13.32 18.36 33.69
C SER A 510 13.67 17.14 32.82
N PRO A 511 13.42 15.88 33.23
CA PRO A 511 13.73 14.71 32.40
C PRO A 511 12.89 14.64 31.11
N PHE A 512 11.70 15.24 31.14
CA PHE A 512 10.85 15.35 29.96
C PHE A 512 11.46 16.27 28.90
N LEU A 513 12.22 17.30 29.33
CA LEU A 513 12.96 18.16 28.42
C LEU A 513 14.09 17.42 27.71
N ASP A 514 14.81 16.56 28.43
CA ASP A 514 15.85 15.69 27.85
C ASP A 514 15.23 14.67 26.86
N THR A 515 13.99 14.23 27.13
CA THR A 515 13.22 13.41 26.19
C THR A 515 12.76 14.20 24.95
N LEU A 516 12.52 15.51 25.10
CA LEU A 516 12.16 16.38 23.97
C LEU A 516 13.38 16.76 23.13
N SER A 517 14.56 16.96 23.73
CA SER A 517 15.80 17.26 23.00
C SER A 517 16.20 16.12 22.08
N THR A 518 16.07 14.87 22.53
CA THR A 518 16.29 13.67 21.70
C THR A 518 15.27 13.51 20.58
N LYS A 519 14.05 14.03 20.77
CA LYS A 519 12.94 13.93 19.81
C LYS A 519 12.89 15.07 18.79
N PHE A 520 13.45 16.23 19.13
CA PHE A 520 13.47 17.43 18.30
C PHE A 520 14.89 18.00 18.21
N PRO A 521 15.85 17.29 17.57
CA PRO A 521 17.25 17.71 17.51
C PRO A 521 17.48 19.01 16.72
N SER A 522 16.48 19.48 15.96
CA SER A 522 16.52 20.76 15.26
C SER A 522 16.19 21.98 16.14
N ILE A 523 15.86 21.77 17.41
CA ILE A 523 15.58 22.82 18.41
C ILE A 523 16.70 22.80 19.44
N SER A 524 17.19 23.99 19.81
CA SER A 524 18.12 24.13 20.93
C SER A 524 17.37 24.06 22.26
N PHE A 525 17.80 23.19 23.18
CA PHE A 525 17.19 23.08 24.50
C PHE A 525 18.17 23.59 25.56
N LEU A 526 17.70 24.50 26.39
CA LEU A 526 18.51 25.21 27.37
C LEU A 526 17.91 25.04 28.77
N LYS A 527 18.75 24.85 29.79
CA LYS A 527 18.37 24.88 31.21
C LYS A 527 19.06 26.07 31.87
N VAL A 528 18.28 26.93 32.53
CA VAL A 528 18.77 28.06 33.33
C VAL A 528 18.31 27.84 34.76
N ASP A 529 19.25 27.79 35.70
CA ASP A 529 18.91 27.82 37.11
C ASP A 529 18.74 29.27 37.58
N VAL A 530 17.53 29.61 38.06
CA VAL A 530 17.24 30.98 38.48
C VAL A 530 17.90 31.35 39.80
N GLU A 531 18.28 30.36 40.62
CA GLU A 531 18.98 30.57 41.89
C GLU A 531 20.47 30.83 41.65
N GLU A 532 21.08 30.16 40.68
CA GLU A 532 22.50 30.36 40.32
C GLU A 532 22.72 31.55 39.37
N SER A 533 21.72 31.88 38.53
CA SER A 533 21.81 32.94 37.52
C SER A 533 20.70 33.99 37.65
N PRO A 534 20.62 34.74 38.77
CA PRO A 534 19.53 35.70 39.03
C PRO A 534 19.50 36.87 38.03
N ALA A 535 20.64 37.19 37.42
CA ALA A 535 20.73 38.21 36.36
C ALA A 535 19.89 37.84 35.12
N ILE A 536 19.86 36.56 34.74
CA ILE A 536 19.06 36.08 33.60
C ILE A 536 17.58 36.10 33.97
N ALA A 537 17.23 35.61 35.17
CA ALA A 537 15.85 35.60 35.66
C ALA A 537 15.26 37.02 35.72
N THR A 538 16.06 38.02 36.14
CA THR A 538 15.66 39.43 36.18
C THR A 538 15.49 40.00 34.78
N ALA A 539 16.45 39.74 33.87
CA ALA A 539 16.39 40.21 32.49
C ALA A 539 15.18 39.66 31.73
N GLU A 540 14.82 38.40 31.99
CA GLU A 540 13.69 37.72 31.36
C GLU A 540 12.39 37.82 32.18
N ASN A 541 12.35 38.58 33.27
CA ASN A 541 11.20 38.75 34.17
C ASN A 541 10.57 37.41 34.65
N VAL A 542 11.40 36.41 34.93
CA VAL A 542 10.95 35.09 35.41
C VAL A 542 10.84 35.12 36.93
N ARG A 543 9.61 35.08 37.46
CA ARG A 543 9.32 35.09 38.90
C ARG A 543 8.78 33.77 39.44
N ILE A 544 8.31 32.90 38.55
CA ILE A 544 7.66 31.62 38.88
C ILE A 544 8.40 30.52 38.12
N VAL A 545 8.65 29.38 38.76
CA VAL A 545 9.29 28.21 38.16
C VAL A 545 8.46 26.93 38.44
N PRO A 546 8.45 25.93 37.54
CA PRO A 546 9.11 25.90 36.22
C PRO A 546 8.43 26.83 35.22
N THR A 547 9.23 27.62 34.49
CA THR A 547 8.76 28.43 33.36
C THR A 547 9.53 28.05 32.11
N PHE A 548 8.81 27.89 31.00
CA PHE A 548 9.39 27.59 29.70
C PHE A 548 9.17 28.75 28.76
N LYS A 549 10.22 29.16 28.05
CA LYS A 549 10.12 30.16 27.00
C LYS A 549 10.69 29.62 25.69
N ILE A 550 10.02 29.94 24.59
CA ILE A 550 10.46 29.59 23.24
C ILE A 550 10.94 30.86 22.54
N TYR A 551 12.19 30.88 22.12
CA TYR A 551 12.82 31.98 21.40
C TYR A 551 13.00 31.62 19.93
N LYS A 552 12.99 32.64 19.06
CA LYS A 552 13.40 32.52 17.66
C LYS A 552 14.13 33.81 17.27
N ASN A 553 15.37 33.69 16.81
CA ASN A 553 16.23 34.82 16.43
C ASN A 553 16.29 35.92 17.52
N GLY A 554 16.46 35.52 18.78
CA GLY A 554 16.56 36.44 19.93
C GLY A 554 15.22 36.97 20.47
N SER A 555 14.10 36.73 19.80
CA SER A 555 12.76 37.18 20.25
C SER A 555 12.01 36.08 20.97
N CYS A 556 11.41 36.38 22.13
CA CYS A 556 10.56 35.45 22.87
C CYS A 556 9.19 35.31 22.16
N MET A 557 8.93 34.14 21.60
CA MET A 557 7.72 33.83 20.84
C MET A 557 6.58 33.33 21.73
N LYS A 558 6.91 32.62 22.81
CA LYS A 558 5.93 32.01 23.70
C LYS A 558 6.49 31.82 25.10
N GLU A 559 5.67 32.11 26.11
CA GLU A 559 5.95 31.85 27.52
C GLU A 559 4.90 30.89 28.09
N MET A 560 5.34 29.96 28.93
CA MET A 560 4.51 28.93 29.56
C MET A 560 4.93 28.77 31.01
N ILE A 561 4.03 29.14 31.92
CA ILE A 561 4.26 29.04 33.37
C ILE A 561 3.64 27.73 33.87
N ARG A 562 4.46 26.84 34.44
CA ARG A 562 4.06 25.50 34.93
C ARG A 562 3.26 24.67 33.92
N PRO A 563 3.76 24.47 32.68
CA PRO A 563 3.03 23.70 31.67
C PRO A 563 2.93 22.22 32.04
N SER A 564 1.86 21.56 31.56
CA SER A 564 1.85 20.09 31.51
C SER A 564 2.80 19.59 30.41
N PRO A 565 3.30 18.35 30.50
CA PRO A 565 4.15 17.75 29.46
C PRO A 565 3.50 17.79 28.06
N GLU A 566 2.19 17.61 27.96
CA GLU A 566 1.44 17.64 26.70
C GLU A 566 1.44 19.03 26.06
N VAL A 567 1.21 20.07 26.87
CA VAL A 567 1.21 21.48 26.42
C VAL A 567 2.60 21.90 25.96
N LEU A 568 3.64 21.49 26.69
CA LEU A 568 5.03 21.76 26.32
C LEU A 568 5.35 21.08 24.98
N LYS A 569 5.08 19.78 24.85
CA LYS A 569 5.33 19.02 23.62
C LYS A 569 4.58 19.57 22.41
N SER A 570 3.31 19.95 22.58
CA SER A 570 2.52 20.55 21.49
C SER A 570 3.11 21.90 21.06
N SER A 571 3.62 22.69 22.01
CA SER A 571 4.23 23.99 21.72
C SER A 571 5.57 23.81 21.02
N VAL A 572 6.44 22.93 21.52
CA VAL A 572 7.71 22.60 20.87
C VAL A 572 7.50 22.09 19.44
N ARG A 573 6.51 21.22 19.23
CA ARG A 573 6.14 20.75 17.88
C ARG A 573 5.66 21.87 16.96
N HIS A 574 4.98 22.89 17.47
CA HIS A 574 4.53 24.01 16.63
C HIS A 574 5.70 24.84 16.11
N TYR A 575 6.77 24.97 16.89
CA TYR A 575 7.96 25.75 16.53
C TYR A 575 9.12 24.90 15.98
N SER A 576 8.92 23.58 15.77
CA SER A 576 9.93 22.69 15.19
C SER A 576 9.96 22.67 13.66
N PHE A 577 9.05 23.41 13.01
CA PHE A 577 8.88 23.46 11.55
C PHE A 577 9.15 24.85 10.98
#